data_AF-A0A5C4XCY2-F1
#
_entry.id   AF-A0A5C4XCY2-F1
#
_cell.length_a   1.000
_cell.length_b   1.000
_cell.length_c   1.000
_cell.angle_alpha   90.00
_cell.angle_beta   90.00
_cell.angle_gamma   90.00
#
_symmetry.space_group_name_H-M   'P 1'
#
loop_
_entity.id
_entity.type
_entity.pdbx_description
1 polymer ?
#
loop_
_entity_poly.entity_id
_entity_poly.type
_entity_poly.pdbx_seq_one_letter_code
_entity_poly.pdbx_strand_id
1 'polypeptide(L)'
;MRKTSTILAIAMTLLVSGQAVAADELSSLVSVLATTAARIRSISESCKVAADPMLEAQVFETLMSVPGIKMSGVTSHFAQRRQTEAALRGSKCYPEDADSLSTLKSIYKSEAADLEKLVAEKFGD
;
A
#
# COMPACT_ATOMS: atom_id res chain seq x y z
N MET A 1 39.79 -40.84 -28.79
CA MET A 1 39.73 -39.58 -29.57
C MET A 1 38.29 -39.12 -29.71
N ARG A 2 37.90 -38.03 -29.02
CA ARG A 2 37.11 -36.90 -29.55
C ARG A 2 36.89 -35.89 -28.41
N LYS A 3 37.56 -34.75 -28.54
CA LYS A 3 37.28 -33.50 -27.84
C LYS A 3 35.90 -33.00 -28.28
N THR A 4 35.14 -32.38 -27.39
CA THR A 4 34.54 -31.07 -27.66
C THR A 4 34.21 -30.40 -26.32
N SER A 5 34.91 -29.28 -26.12
CA SER A 5 34.63 -28.27 -25.11
C SER A 5 33.40 -27.49 -25.57
N THR A 6 32.43 -27.25 -24.68
CA THR A 6 31.42 -26.21 -24.90
C THR A 6 31.32 -25.37 -23.63
N ILE A 7 32.17 -24.35 -23.61
CA ILE A 7 31.96 -23.13 -22.84
C ILE A 7 30.70 -22.45 -23.40
N LEU A 8 30.00 -21.70 -22.54
CA LEU A 8 29.13 -20.56 -22.84
C LEU A 8 27.61 -20.78 -22.60
N ALA A 9 27.20 -20.50 -21.37
CA ALA A 9 25.87 -19.96 -21.05
C ALA A 9 25.95 -19.06 -19.80
N ILE A 10 26.84 -18.07 -19.83
CA ILE A 10 26.82 -16.94 -18.89
C ILE A 10 26.30 -15.75 -19.70
N ALA A 11 24.98 -15.57 -19.75
CA ALA A 11 24.32 -14.30 -20.08
C ALA A 11 22.81 -14.51 -20.11
N MET A 12 22.12 -14.47 -18.96
CA MET A 12 20.69 -14.12 -18.88
C MET A 12 20.16 -13.95 -17.44
N THR A 13 20.90 -13.27 -16.55
CA THR A 13 20.43 -13.04 -15.16
C THR A 13 20.40 -11.58 -14.71
N LEU A 14 20.52 -10.61 -15.63
CA LEU A 14 20.60 -9.18 -15.25
C LEU A 14 19.27 -8.40 -15.23
N LEU A 15 18.11 -9.05 -15.41
CA LEU A 15 16.81 -8.35 -15.39
C LEU A 15 15.97 -8.56 -14.12
N VAL A 16 16.43 -9.37 -13.16
CA VAL A 16 15.62 -9.74 -11.98
C VAL A 16 15.69 -8.69 -10.86
N SER A 17 16.71 -7.83 -10.84
CA SER A 17 16.95 -6.92 -9.70
C SER A 17 15.96 -5.76 -9.61
N GLY A 18 15.38 -5.30 -10.73
CA GLY A 18 14.48 -4.14 -10.76
C GLY A 18 13.06 -4.45 -10.28
N GLN A 19 12.58 -5.68 -10.52
CA GLN A 19 11.21 -6.08 -10.16
C GLN A 19 11.03 -6.26 -8.65
N ALA A 20 12.07 -6.75 -7.95
CA ALA A 20 12.02 -6.98 -6.51
C ALA A 20 11.96 -5.66 -5.72
N VAL A 21 12.73 -4.65 -6.10
CA VAL A 21 12.72 -3.32 -5.43
C VAL A 21 11.41 -2.58 -5.71
N ALA A 22 10.87 -2.69 -6.92
CA ALA A 22 9.62 -2.05 -7.27
C ALA A 22 8.39 -2.64 -6.56
N ALA A 23 8.36 -3.95 -6.38
CA ALA A 23 7.31 -4.62 -5.61
C ALA A 23 7.38 -4.25 -4.12
N ASP A 24 8.59 -4.03 -3.59
CA ASP A 24 8.82 -3.66 -2.19
C ASP A 24 8.31 -2.23 -1.89
N GLU A 25 8.61 -1.26 -2.76
CA GLU A 25 8.11 0.12 -2.66
C GLU A 25 6.58 0.19 -2.75
N LEU A 26 5.98 -0.50 -3.73
CA LEU A 26 4.53 -0.56 -3.90
C LEU A 26 3.86 -1.17 -2.66
N SER A 27 4.39 -2.30 -2.18
CA SER A 27 3.88 -2.98 -0.98
C SER A 27 4.00 -2.10 0.26
N SER A 28 5.09 -1.33 0.38
CA SER A 28 5.31 -0.39 1.49
C SER A 28 4.25 0.71 1.50
N LEU A 29 4.04 1.41 0.36
CA LEU A 29 3.04 2.47 0.25
C LEU A 29 1.63 1.95 0.56
N VAL A 30 1.26 0.80 0.01
CA VAL A 30 -0.04 0.18 0.27
C VAL A 30 -0.21 -0.18 1.75
N SER A 31 0.84 -0.65 2.41
CA SER A 31 0.82 -0.95 3.85
C SER A 31 0.67 0.33 4.71
N VAL A 32 1.36 1.41 4.35
CA VAL A 32 1.22 2.71 5.02
C VAL A 32 -0.19 3.26 4.85
N LEU A 33 -0.74 3.22 3.63
CA LEU A 33 -2.10 3.65 3.32
C LEU A 33 -3.15 2.81 4.08
N ALA A 34 -3.00 1.49 4.11
CA ALA A 34 -3.89 0.61 4.86
C ALA A 34 -3.89 0.91 6.36
N THR A 35 -2.71 1.12 6.93
CA THR A 35 -2.55 1.47 8.35
C THR A 35 -3.16 2.84 8.65
N THR A 36 -2.88 3.83 7.81
CA THR A 36 -3.35 5.20 7.99
C THR A 36 -4.86 5.29 7.82
N ALA A 37 -5.44 4.62 6.82
CA ALA A 37 -6.88 4.55 6.63
C ALA A 37 -7.59 3.85 7.80
N ALA A 38 -7.00 2.77 8.34
CA ALA A 38 -7.53 2.09 9.52
C ALA A 38 -7.54 3.02 10.74
N ARG A 39 -6.46 3.78 10.96
CA ARG A 39 -6.36 4.77 12.04
C ARG A 39 -7.37 5.89 11.91
N ILE A 40 -7.48 6.48 10.72
CA ILE A 40 -8.47 7.52 10.45
C ILE A 40 -9.87 7.01 10.80
N ARG A 41 -10.25 5.83 10.30
CA ARG A 41 -11.57 5.25 10.60
C ARG A 41 -11.76 4.98 12.09
N SER A 42 -10.79 4.35 12.74
CA SER A 42 -10.91 4.01 14.17
C SER A 42 -11.05 5.26 15.05
N ILE A 43 -10.31 6.33 14.75
CA ILE A 43 -10.47 7.62 15.46
C ILE A 43 -11.81 8.25 15.12
N SER A 44 -12.17 8.33 13.84
CA SER A 44 -13.44 8.88 13.37
C SER A 44 -14.63 8.19 14.04
N GLU A 45 -14.64 6.86 14.09
CA GLU A 45 -15.67 6.05 14.76
C GLU A 45 -15.71 6.34 16.27
N SER A 46 -14.56 6.30 16.94
CA SER A 46 -14.47 6.56 18.39
C SER A 46 -14.97 7.97 18.76
N CYS A 47 -14.64 8.97 17.93
CA CYS A 47 -15.01 10.36 18.13
C CYS A 47 -16.35 10.75 17.47
N LYS A 48 -17.05 9.80 16.86
CA LYS A 48 -18.33 10.03 16.14
C LYS A 48 -18.24 11.12 15.06
N VAL A 49 -17.09 11.21 14.41
CA VAL A 49 -16.86 12.10 13.26
C VAL A 49 -16.96 11.27 11.99
N ALA A 50 -17.53 11.83 10.93
CA ALA A 50 -17.60 11.14 9.64
C ALA A 50 -16.18 10.83 9.11
N ALA A 51 -15.91 9.55 8.85
CA ALA A 51 -14.76 9.14 8.08
C ALA A 51 -15.06 9.32 6.58
N ASP A 52 -14.04 9.68 5.81
CA ASP A 52 -14.16 9.74 4.36
C ASP A 52 -14.37 8.31 3.79
N PRO A 53 -15.48 8.04 3.08
CA PRO A 53 -15.71 6.72 2.49
C PRO A 53 -14.71 6.38 1.37
N MET A 54 -14.06 7.39 0.77
CA MET A 54 -13.20 7.24 -0.41
C MET A 54 -11.77 6.83 -0.12
N LEU A 55 -11.35 6.75 1.15
CA LEU A 55 -9.99 6.35 1.52
C LEU A 55 -9.57 5.09 0.77
N GLU A 56 -10.24 3.96 1.01
CA GLU A 56 -9.88 2.68 0.38
C GLU A 56 -10.14 2.66 -1.13
N ALA A 57 -11.21 3.32 -1.58
CA ALA A 57 -11.59 3.35 -2.98
C ALA A 57 -10.47 3.94 -3.84
N GLN A 58 -9.87 5.06 -3.42
CA GLN A 58 -8.77 5.70 -4.13
C GLN A 58 -7.60 4.72 -4.34
N VAL A 59 -7.18 4.01 -3.28
CA VAL A 59 -6.07 3.04 -3.38
C VAL A 59 -6.43 1.88 -4.30
N PHE A 60 -7.67 1.37 -4.21
CA PHE A 60 -8.10 0.28 -5.06
C PHE A 60 -8.14 0.69 -6.53
N GLU A 61 -8.67 1.88 -6.84
CA GLU A 61 -8.70 2.43 -8.18
C GLU A 61 -7.30 2.61 -8.76
N THR A 62 -6.36 3.18 -8.00
CA THR A 62 -4.96 3.32 -8.43
C THR A 62 -4.31 1.96 -8.71
N LEU A 63 -4.56 0.96 -7.86
CA LEU A 63 -3.93 -0.35 -8.01
C LEU A 63 -4.55 -1.20 -9.13
N MET A 64 -5.78 -0.91 -9.57
CA MET A 64 -6.43 -1.65 -10.66
C MET A 64 -5.68 -1.56 -12.00
N SER A 65 -4.85 -0.54 -12.21
CA SER A 65 -4.00 -0.41 -13.40
C SER A 65 -2.71 -1.23 -13.32
N VAL A 66 -2.37 -1.81 -12.17
CA VAL A 66 -1.13 -2.59 -11.98
C VAL A 66 -1.31 -4.03 -12.48
N PRO A 67 -0.58 -4.47 -13.53
CA PRO A 67 -0.72 -5.82 -14.05
C PRO A 67 -0.33 -6.89 -13.03
N GLY A 68 -1.14 -7.94 -12.91
CA GLY A 68 -0.85 -9.09 -12.05
C GLY A 68 -1.10 -8.87 -10.55
N ILE A 69 -1.59 -7.70 -10.14
CA ILE A 69 -1.95 -7.46 -8.74
C ILE A 69 -3.18 -8.29 -8.34
N LYS A 70 -3.14 -8.87 -7.14
CA LYS A 70 -4.27 -9.61 -6.58
C LYS A 70 -5.07 -8.68 -5.65
N MET A 71 -6.12 -8.07 -6.18
CA MET A 71 -6.98 -7.15 -5.41
C MET A 71 -7.57 -7.79 -4.15
N SER A 72 -7.86 -9.10 -4.17
CA SER A 72 -8.30 -9.82 -2.96
C SER A 72 -7.27 -9.77 -1.83
N GLY A 73 -5.97 -9.81 -2.15
CA GLY A 73 -4.88 -9.65 -1.19
C GLY A 73 -4.84 -8.24 -0.61
N VAL A 74 -4.99 -7.23 -1.48
CA VAL A 74 -5.06 -5.81 -1.07
C VAL A 74 -6.26 -5.59 -0.14
N THR A 75 -7.46 -5.99 -0.54
CA THR A 75 -8.67 -5.86 0.29
C THR A 75 -8.53 -6.59 1.61
N SER A 76 -7.96 -7.80 1.62
CA SER A 76 -7.72 -8.56 2.85
C SER A 76 -6.74 -7.83 3.77
N HIS A 77 -5.72 -7.19 3.22
CA HIS A 77 -4.76 -6.40 4.00
C HIS A 77 -5.42 -5.19 4.66
N PHE A 78 -6.25 -4.44 3.94
CA PHE A 78 -7.01 -3.32 4.51
C PHE A 78 -8.00 -3.78 5.59
N ALA A 79 -8.71 -4.89 5.36
CA ALA A 79 -9.62 -5.47 6.34
C ALA A 79 -8.87 -5.90 7.62
N GLN A 80 -7.70 -6.54 7.47
CA GLN A 80 -6.84 -6.93 8.58
C GLN A 80 -6.36 -5.71 9.36
N ARG A 81 -5.88 -4.66 8.68
CA ARG A 81 -5.45 -3.42 9.35
C ARG A 81 -6.57 -2.75 10.13
N ARG A 82 -7.77 -2.71 9.57
CA ARG A 82 -8.96 -2.17 10.25
C ARG A 82 -9.28 -2.93 11.54
N GLN A 83 -9.27 -4.26 11.48
CA GLN A 83 -9.53 -5.11 12.65
C GLN A 83 -8.45 -4.92 13.74
N THR A 84 -7.17 -4.91 13.35
CA THR A 84 -6.06 -4.71 14.27
C THR A 84 -6.14 -3.35 14.96
N GLU A 85 -6.38 -2.28 14.21
CA GLU A 85 -6.43 -0.94 14.79
C GLU A 85 -7.63 -0.78 15.75
N ALA A 86 -8.80 -1.31 15.36
CA ALA A 86 -9.97 -1.32 16.24
C ALA A 86 -9.73 -2.08 17.55
N ALA A 87 -9.00 -3.20 17.50
CA ALA A 87 -8.64 -3.99 18.68
C ALA A 87 -7.62 -3.28 19.59
N LEU A 88 -6.65 -2.56 19.02
CA LEU A 88 -5.60 -1.89 19.79
C LEU A 88 -6.08 -0.60 20.45
N ARG A 89 -6.83 0.22 19.71
CA ARG A 89 -7.20 1.57 20.14
C ARG A 89 -8.39 1.57 21.10
N GLY A 90 -9.31 0.60 20.95
CA GLY A 90 -10.58 0.59 21.67
C GLY A 90 -11.54 1.68 21.16
N SER A 91 -12.50 2.06 22.01
CA SER A 91 -13.64 2.91 21.62
C SER A 91 -13.62 4.34 22.18
N LYS A 92 -12.52 4.73 22.83
CA LYS A 92 -12.41 6.03 23.49
C LYS A 92 -11.99 7.12 22.50
N CYS A 93 -12.65 8.27 22.57
CA CYS A 93 -12.18 9.52 21.98
C CYS A 93 -11.33 10.28 23.00
N TYR A 94 -10.12 10.65 22.61
CA TYR A 94 -9.12 11.36 23.39
C TYR A 94 -8.99 12.81 22.89
N PRO A 95 -8.56 13.75 23.76
CA PRO A 95 -8.43 15.17 23.37
C PRO A 95 -7.53 15.41 22.15
N GLU A 96 -6.46 14.64 21.98
CA GLU A 96 -5.47 14.73 20.91
C GLU A 96 -5.93 14.17 19.56
N ASP A 97 -7.10 13.54 19.51
CA ASP A 97 -7.57 12.84 18.31
C ASP A 97 -7.91 13.77 17.15
N ALA A 98 -8.33 15.01 17.45
CA ALA A 98 -8.62 15.99 16.41
C ALA A 98 -7.36 16.35 15.61
N ASP A 99 -6.27 16.62 16.31
CA ASP A 99 -4.97 16.92 15.69
C ASP A 99 -4.42 15.68 14.99
N SER A 100 -4.52 14.51 15.65
CA SER A 100 -4.12 13.23 15.07
C SER A 100 -4.85 12.93 13.76
N LEU A 101 -6.17 13.18 13.68
CA LEU A 101 -6.94 13.02 12.46
C LEU A 101 -6.45 13.93 11.34
N SER A 102 -6.14 15.19 11.64
CA SER A 102 -5.63 16.14 10.65
C SER A 102 -4.28 15.68 10.08
N THR A 103 -3.36 15.27 10.96
CA THR A 103 -2.06 14.74 10.57
C THR A 103 -2.21 13.46 9.74
N LEU A 104 -3.02 12.50 10.20
CA LEU A 104 -3.24 11.25 9.48
C LEU A 104 -3.87 11.47 8.10
N LYS A 105 -4.82 12.39 7.96
CA LYS A 105 -5.39 12.76 6.65
C LYS A 105 -4.35 13.36 5.72
N SER A 106 -3.44 14.18 6.26
CA SER A 106 -2.35 14.79 5.48
C SER A 106 -1.34 13.74 5.02
N ILE A 107 -0.95 12.81 5.91
CA ILE A 107 -0.11 11.65 5.57
C ILE A 107 -0.82 10.83 4.49
N TYR A 108 -2.08 10.47 4.71
CA TYR A 108 -2.86 9.68 3.76
C TYR A 108 -2.83 10.28 2.35
N LYS A 109 -3.11 11.58 2.26
CA LYS A 109 -3.12 12.29 0.98
C LYS A 109 -1.75 12.30 0.30
N SER A 110 -0.67 12.49 1.06
CA SER A 110 0.69 12.44 0.52
C SER A 110 1.02 11.07 -0.04
N GLU A 111 0.80 10.02 0.76
CA GLU A 111 1.12 8.64 0.40
C GLU A 111 0.25 8.13 -0.76
N ALA A 112 -1.00 8.60 -0.86
CA ALA A 112 -1.87 8.26 -1.98
C ALA A 112 -1.38 8.91 -3.28
N ALA A 113 -0.91 10.17 -3.21
CA ALA A 113 -0.29 10.83 -4.35
C ALA A 113 1.03 10.16 -4.76
N ASP A 114 1.84 9.71 -3.79
CA ASP A 114 3.07 8.97 -4.05
C ASP A 114 2.77 7.60 -4.68
N LEU A 115 1.71 6.91 -4.24
CA LEU A 115 1.23 5.67 -4.86
C LEU A 115 0.80 5.90 -6.32
N GLU A 116 -0.02 6.93 -6.57
CA GLU A 116 -0.46 7.29 -7.93
C GLU A 116 0.74 7.58 -8.84
N LYS A 117 1.70 8.37 -8.34
CA LYS A 117 2.93 8.68 -9.07
C LYS A 117 3.76 7.42 -9.34
N LEU A 118 3.95 6.56 -8.35
CA LEU A 118 4.73 5.33 -8.49
C LEU A 118 4.10 4.40 -9.54
N VAL A 119 2.77 4.25 -9.49
CA VAL A 119 2.04 3.42 -10.44
C VAL A 119 2.12 3.99 -11.85
N ALA A 120 1.93 5.32 -12.01
CA ALA A 120 2.07 5.98 -13.30
C ALA A 120 3.50 5.85 -13.86
N GLU A 121 4.53 6.00 -13.04
CA GLU A 121 5.93 5.90 -13.47
C GLU A 121 6.31 4.48 -13.92
N LYS A 122 5.77 3.45 -13.26
CA LYS A 122 6.16 2.05 -13.50
C LYS A 122 5.25 1.30 -14.45
N PHE A 123 3.99 1.72 -14.59
CA PHE A 123 2.96 1.01 -15.33
C PHE A 123 2.11 1.92 -16.24
N GLY A 124 2.35 3.23 -16.25
CA GLY A 124 1.77 4.12 -17.25
C GLY A 124 2.43 3.91 -18.62
N ASP A 125 1.62 4.02 -19.67
CA ASP A 125 2.04 3.90 -21.07
C ASP A 125 3.07 4.97 -21.50
#